data_AF-A0A973C6Z2-F1
#
_entry.id   AF-A0A973C6Z2-F1
#
_cell.length_a   1.000
_cell.length_b   1.000
_cell.length_c   1.000
_cell.angle_alpha   90.00
_cell.angle_beta   90.00
_cell.angle_gamma   90.00
#
_symmetry.space_group_name_H-M   'P 1'
#
loop_
_entity.id
_entity.type
_entity.pdbx_description
1 polymer ?
#
loop_
_entity_poly.entity_id
_entity_poly.type
_entity_poly.pdbx_seq_one_letter_code
_entity_poly.pdbx_strand_id
1 'polypeptide(L)'
;MFTFLLADMNLLYTLAISIVLLFLFLELLGLIVGISLLELLDNISPIDANSSLPITDGGVSNLLDWLCLTKLPMLIWLIIALTHFAIIGYSINYAVLTSLEWQPQLIFILPTTVFFTLIMTHFVGSALAQIIPNNETTAVSTSTFIGKAAKRQSGKNNNWDR
;
A
#
# COMPACT_ATOMS: atom_id res chain seq x y z
N MET A 1 -11.77 -27.80 -11.28
CA MET A 1 -11.14 -26.66 -10.54
C MET A 1 -11.36 -25.34 -11.25
N PHE A 2 -11.02 -25.17 -12.53
CA PHE A 2 -11.32 -23.94 -13.29
C PHE A 2 -12.80 -23.53 -13.28
N THR A 3 -13.72 -24.50 -13.33
CA THR A 3 -15.17 -24.25 -13.25
C THR A 3 -15.60 -23.55 -11.97
N PHE A 4 -14.89 -23.76 -10.86
CA PHE A 4 -15.18 -23.06 -9.60
C PHE A 4 -14.73 -21.60 -9.68
N LEU A 5 -13.55 -21.34 -10.24
CA LEU A 5 -13.03 -19.97 -10.40
C LEU A 5 -13.94 -19.15 -11.33
N LEU A 6 -14.33 -19.72 -12.47
CA LEU A 6 -15.14 -19.06 -13.50
C LEU A 6 -16.66 -19.13 -13.24
N ALA A 7 -17.08 -19.62 -12.07
CA ALA A 7 -18.49 -19.59 -11.71
C ALA A 7 -18.99 -18.14 -11.57
N ASP A 8 -20.25 -17.89 -11.92
CA ASP A 8 -20.85 -16.54 -11.86
C ASP A 8 -20.70 -15.89 -10.48
N MET A 9 -20.79 -16.71 -9.42
CA MET A 9 -20.63 -16.28 -8.03
C MET A 9 -19.20 -15.85 -7.68
N ASN A 10 -18.19 -16.38 -8.40
CA ASN A 10 -16.78 -16.12 -8.15
C ASN A 10 -16.13 -15.17 -9.17
N LEU A 11 -16.90 -14.70 -10.15
CA LEU A 11 -16.39 -13.88 -11.25
C LEU A 11 -15.69 -12.61 -10.73
N LEU A 12 -16.27 -11.93 -9.76
CA LEU A 12 -15.68 -10.70 -9.19
C LEU A 12 -14.32 -10.96 -8.53
N TYR A 13 -14.14 -12.11 -7.87
CA TYR A 13 -12.86 -12.49 -7.24
C TYR A 13 -11.83 -12.92 -8.28
N THR A 14 -12.27 -13.60 -9.35
CA THR A 14 -11.42 -13.92 -10.51
C THR A 14 -10.94 -12.66 -11.21
N LEU A 15 -11.82 -11.68 -11.38
CA LEU A 15 -11.47 -10.41 -11.99
C LEU A 15 -10.46 -9.64 -11.13
N ALA A 16 -10.65 -9.60 -9.81
CA ALA A 16 -9.70 -8.96 -8.90
C ALA A 16 -8.30 -9.58 -8.98
N ILE A 17 -8.18 -10.91 -8.90
CA ILE A 17 -6.86 -11.57 -9.01
C ILE A 17 -6.25 -11.40 -10.42
N SER A 18 -7.07 -11.37 -11.46
CA SER A 18 -6.61 -11.11 -12.83
C SER A 18 -6.03 -9.70 -12.97
N ILE A 19 -6.63 -8.69 -12.32
CA ILE A 19 -6.10 -7.33 -12.32
C ILE A 19 -4.76 -7.27 -11.57
N VAL A 20 -4.63 -7.96 -10.43
CA VAL A 20 -3.36 -8.04 -9.70
C VAL A 20 -2.27 -8.67 -10.57
N LEU A 21 -2.58 -9.77 -11.25
CA LEU A 21 -1.63 -10.42 -12.17
C LEU A 21 -1.24 -9.50 -13.33
N LEU A 22 -2.19 -8.72 -13.86
CA LEU A 22 -1.91 -7.74 -14.90
C LEU A 22 -0.95 -6.65 -14.40
N PHE A 23 -1.17 -6.09 -13.20
CA PHE A 23 -0.26 -5.10 -12.64
C PHE A 23 1.13 -5.68 -12.38
N LEU A 24 1.20 -6.89 -11.83
CA LEU A 24 2.47 -7.58 -11.62
C LEU A 24 3.20 -7.77 -12.96
N PHE A 25 2.50 -8.23 -13.99
CA PHE A 25 3.08 -8.40 -15.32
C PHE A 25 3.58 -7.09 -15.92
N LEU A 26 2.80 -6.00 -15.81
CA LEU A 26 3.19 -4.68 -16.28
C LEU A 26 4.40 -4.13 -15.50
N GLU A 27 4.45 -4.32 -14.19
CA GLU A 27 5.59 -3.91 -13.37
C GLU A 27 6.85 -4.68 -13.78
N LEU A 28 6.76 -6.00 -14.03
CA LEU A 28 7.89 -6.79 -14.51
C LEU A 28 8.41 -6.30 -15.87
N LEU A 29 7.51 -5.95 -16.80
CA LEU A 29 7.90 -5.35 -18.08
C LEU A 29 8.53 -3.97 -17.90
N GLY A 30 7.95 -3.16 -17.01
CA GLY A 30 8.47 -1.85 -16.65
C GLY A 30 9.90 -1.93 -16.16
N LEU A 31 10.21 -2.89 -15.27
CA LEU A 31 11.57 -3.09 -14.76
C LEU A 31 12.60 -3.40 -15.86
N ILE A 32 12.20 -4.06 -16.95
CA ILE A 32 13.08 -4.34 -18.10
C ILE A 32 13.36 -3.07 -18.90
N VAL A 33 12.36 -2.21 -19.06
CA VAL A 33 12.46 -0.94 -19.81
C VAL A 33 13.09 0.18 -18.96
N GLY A 34 13.05 0.05 -17.64
CA GLY A 34 13.47 1.07 -16.68
C GLY A 34 12.36 2.05 -16.27
N ILE A 35 11.09 1.65 -16.39
CA ILE A 35 9.92 2.42 -15.96
C ILE A 35 9.28 1.70 -14.77
N SER A 36 8.89 2.42 -13.71
CA SER A 36 8.12 1.84 -12.60
C SER A 36 6.66 2.29 -12.66
N LEU A 37 5.73 1.34 -12.65
CA LEU A 37 4.30 1.63 -12.59
C LEU A 37 3.90 2.16 -11.22
N LEU A 38 4.64 1.78 -10.18
CA LEU A 38 4.51 2.31 -8.82
C LEU A 38 4.60 3.84 -8.82
N GLU A 39 5.68 4.36 -9.39
CA GLU A 39 5.94 5.79 -9.47
C GLU A 39 4.94 6.52 -10.37
N LEU A 40 4.55 5.91 -11.50
CA LEU A 40 3.54 6.49 -12.39
C LEU A 40 2.17 6.61 -11.70
N LEU A 41 1.79 5.58 -10.94
CA LEU A 41 0.50 5.54 -10.26
C LEU A 41 0.45 6.50 -9.05
N ASP A 42 1.56 6.63 -8.33
CA ASP A 42 1.69 7.61 -7.25
C ASP A 42 1.61 9.05 -7.78
N ASN A 43 2.23 9.35 -8.92
CA ASN A 43 2.21 10.70 -9.51
C ASN A 43 0.82 11.15 -10.02
N ILE A 44 -0.05 10.21 -10.43
CA ILE A 44 -1.41 10.55 -10.89
C ILE A 44 -2.44 10.49 -9.77
N SER A 45 -2.09 9.91 -8.61
CA SER A 45 -2.98 9.80 -7.47
C SER A 45 -3.17 11.18 -6.83
N PRO A 46 -4.41 11.68 -6.66
CA PRO A 46 -4.66 12.89 -5.89
C PRO A 46 -4.46 12.66 -4.38
N ILE A 47 -4.27 11.41 -3.96
CA ILE A 47 -3.97 11.00 -2.59
C ILE A 47 -2.46 10.95 -2.48
N ASP A 48 -1.87 12.08 -2.10
CA ASP A 48 -0.46 12.17 -1.73
C ASP A 48 -0.25 11.47 -0.39
N ALA A 49 0.57 10.42 -0.36
CA ALA A 49 1.06 9.82 0.88
C ALA A 49 1.94 10.79 1.70
N ASN A 50 2.51 11.79 1.03
CA ASN A 50 3.54 12.68 1.59
C ASN A 50 3.05 14.10 1.89
N SER A 51 1.88 14.49 1.40
CA SER A 51 1.31 15.79 1.72
C SER A 51 0.27 15.61 2.81
N SER A 52 0.55 16.19 3.97
CA SER A 52 -0.43 16.48 5.00
C SER A 52 -1.42 17.52 4.44
N LEU A 53 -2.23 17.13 3.46
CA LEU A 53 -3.33 17.94 3.01
C LEU A 53 -4.23 18.16 4.23
N PRO A 54 -4.64 19.41 4.53
CA PRO A 54 -5.78 19.66 5.39
C PRO A 54 -7.03 19.25 4.60
N ILE A 55 -7.21 17.94 4.38
CA ILE A 55 -8.46 17.39 3.87
C ILE A 55 -9.43 17.56 5.03
N THR A 56 -10.18 18.66 4.96
CA THR A 56 -11.35 19.03 5.75
C THR A 56 -11.79 17.95 6.74
N ASP A 57 -11.67 18.26 8.03
CA ASP A 57 -12.18 17.50 9.18
C ASP A 57 -13.46 16.73 8.83
N GLY A 58 -13.33 15.43 8.58
CA GLY A 58 -14.43 14.59 8.13
C GLY A 58 -14.06 13.11 8.17
N GLY A 59 -14.99 12.26 8.61
CA GLY A 59 -14.71 10.84 8.91
C GLY A 59 -14.11 10.02 7.76
N VAL A 60 -14.19 10.48 6.51
CA VAL A 60 -13.56 9.82 5.35
C VAL A 60 -12.03 9.90 5.39
N SER A 61 -11.42 11.00 5.86
CA SER A 61 -9.96 11.11 5.94
C SER A 61 -9.40 10.14 6.98
N ASN A 62 -10.07 10.03 8.13
CA ASN A 62 -9.75 9.05 9.16
C ASN A 62 -9.87 7.61 8.66
N LEU A 63 -10.88 7.29 7.83
CA LEU A 63 -11.01 5.96 7.24
C LEU A 63 -9.88 5.66 6.23
N LEU A 64 -9.46 6.64 5.44
CA LEU A 64 -8.36 6.49 4.47
C LEU A 64 -7.01 6.31 5.17
N ASP A 65 -6.71 7.10 6.20
CA ASP A 65 -5.50 6.93 7.01
C ASP A 65 -5.51 5.61 7.79
N TRP A 66 -6.68 5.21 8.32
CA TRP A 66 -6.86 3.91 8.94
C TRP A 66 -6.55 2.79 7.94
N LEU A 67 -7.04 2.87 6.71
CA LEU A 67 -6.79 1.86 5.68
C LEU A 67 -5.36 1.91 5.10
N CYS A 68 -4.47 2.73 5.68
CA CYS A 68 -3.07 2.90 5.32
C CYS A 68 -2.82 3.43 3.89
N LEU A 69 -3.79 4.10 3.28
CA LEU A 69 -3.65 4.71 1.94
C LEU A 69 -2.63 5.85 1.92
N THR A 70 -2.45 6.54 3.05
CA THR A 70 -1.50 7.64 3.22
C THR A 70 -0.07 7.16 3.51
N LYS A 71 0.12 5.88 3.84
CA LYS A 71 1.42 5.36 4.33
C LYS A 71 2.10 4.44 3.32
N LEU A 72 1.40 4.09 2.24
CA LEU A 72 1.87 3.14 1.25
C LEU A 72 1.67 3.74 -0.15
N PRO A 73 2.62 3.52 -1.07
CA PRO A 73 2.39 3.75 -2.49
C PRO A 73 1.08 3.12 -2.95
N MET A 74 0.36 3.83 -3.82
CA MET A 74 -1.00 3.50 -4.24
C MET A 74 -1.06 2.11 -4.88
N LEU A 75 -0.09 1.77 -5.74
CA LEU A 75 -0.04 0.47 -6.40
C LEU A 75 0.12 -0.69 -5.40
N ILE A 76 0.98 -0.53 -4.40
CA ILE A 76 1.20 -1.55 -3.36
C ILE A 76 -0.08 -1.75 -2.57
N TRP A 77 -0.70 -0.65 -2.13
CA TRP A 77 -1.96 -0.70 -1.40
C TRP A 77 -3.07 -1.41 -2.21
N LEU A 78 -3.20 -1.07 -3.50
CA LEU A 78 -4.17 -1.68 -4.41
C LEU A 78 -3.96 -3.19 -4.55
N ILE A 79 -2.70 -3.62 -4.74
CA ILE A 79 -2.37 -5.05 -4.84
C ILE A 79 -2.77 -5.80 -3.56
N ILE A 80 -2.46 -5.24 -2.38
CA ILE A 80 -2.82 -5.85 -1.09
C ILE A 80 -4.35 -5.95 -0.96
N ALA A 81 -5.07 -4.87 -1.25
CA ALA A 81 -6.53 -4.83 -1.12
C ALA A 81 -7.22 -5.83 -2.06
N LEU A 82 -6.86 -5.85 -3.34
CA LEU A 82 -7.45 -6.77 -4.32
C LEU A 82 -7.09 -8.24 -4.04
N THR A 83 -5.86 -8.50 -3.58
CA THR A 83 -5.41 -9.85 -3.24
C THR A 83 -6.19 -10.39 -2.04
N HIS A 84 -6.36 -9.59 -0.98
CA HIS A 84 -7.18 -9.99 0.16
C HIS A 84 -8.64 -10.17 -0.23
N PHE A 85 -9.18 -9.27 -1.06
CA PHE A 85 -10.55 -9.39 -1.57
C PHE A 85 -10.79 -10.72 -2.29
N ALA A 86 -9.87 -11.11 -3.18
CA ALA A 86 -9.96 -12.37 -3.88
C ALA A 86 -9.85 -13.57 -2.93
N ILE A 87 -8.82 -13.61 -2.07
CA ILE A 87 -8.56 -14.75 -1.16
C ILE A 87 -9.72 -14.95 -0.20
N ILE A 88 -10.19 -13.88 0.45
CA ILE A 88 -11.29 -13.93 1.42
C ILE A 88 -12.59 -14.31 0.70
N GLY A 89 -12.86 -13.73 -0.48
CA GLY A 89 -14.02 -14.05 -1.29
C GLY A 89 -14.09 -15.53 -1.68
N TYR A 90 -12.99 -16.08 -2.19
CA TYR A 90 -12.90 -17.52 -2.48
C TYR A 90 -13.07 -18.38 -1.24
N SER A 91 -12.44 -17.98 -0.13
CA SER A 91 -12.50 -18.73 1.12
C SER A 91 -13.92 -18.81 1.67
N ILE A 92 -14.64 -17.69 1.68
CA ILE A 92 -16.04 -17.63 2.11
C ILE A 92 -16.92 -18.45 1.16
N ASN A 93 -16.79 -18.28 -0.16
CA ASN A 93 -17.60 -19.03 -1.13
C ASN A 93 -17.36 -20.54 -1.03
N TYR A 94 -16.10 -20.95 -0.85
CA TYR A 94 -15.76 -22.35 -0.64
C TYR A 94 -16.35 -22.91 0.67
N ALA A 95 -16.26 -22.16 1.78
CA ALA A 95 -16.83 -22.57 3.06
C ALA A 95 -18.36 -22.70 2.99
N VAL A 96 -19.02 -21.77 2.30
CA VAL A 96 -20.47 -21.78 2.09
C VAL A 96 -20.89 -22.99 1.25
N LEU A 97 -20.24 -23.25 0.13
CA LEU A 97 -20.57 -24.40 -0.74
C LEU A 97 -20.37 -25.75 -0.07
N THR A 98 -19.45 -25.84 0.89
CA THR A 98 -19.15 -27.09 1.60
C THR A 98 -20.04 -27.30 2.83
N SER A 99 -20.53 -26.21 3.43
CA SER A 99 -21.25 -26.27 4.72
C SER A 99 -22.74 -26.03 4.61
N LEU A 100 -23.21 -25.34 3.57
CA LEU A 100 -24.61 -25.02 3.34
C LEU A 100 -25.11 -25.76 2.10
N GLU A 101 -26.24 -26.45 2.23
CA GLU A 101 -26.96 -27.07 1.10
C GLU A 101 -27.66 -26.04 0.20
N TRP A 102 -27.78 -24.78 0.67
CA TRP A 102 -28.36 -23.67 -0.07
C TRP A 102 -27.30 -22.63 -0.41
N GLN A 103 -27.38 -22.06 -1.61
CA GLN A 103 -26.46 -21.03 -2.07
C GLN A 103 -27.00 -19.64 -1.69
N PRO A 104 -26.41 -18.92 -0.70
CA PRO A 104 -26.83 -17.58 -0.37
C PRO A 104 -26.55 -16.64 -1.54
N GLN A 105 -27.41 -15.64 -1.72
CA GLN A 105 -27.28 -14.67 -2.79
C GLN A 105 -26.00 -13.83 -2.63
N LEU A 106 -25.42 -13.45 -3.77
CA LEU A 106 -24.21 -12.62 -3.86
C LEU A 106 -24.29 -11.35 -3.00
N ILE A 107 -25.49 -10.80 -2.83
CA ILE A 107 -25.80 -9.59 -2.06
C ILE A 107 -25.42 -9.73 -0.58
N PHE A 108 -25.46 -10.93 -0.01
CA PHE A 108 -25.07 -11.17 1.39
C PHE A 108 -23.58 -11.48 1.53
N ILE A 109 -23.01 -12.23 0.58
CA ILE A 109 -21.60 -12.65 0.63
C ILE A 109 -20.65 -11.47 0.39
N LEU A 110 -21.02 -10.59 -0.55
CA LEU A 110 -20.19 -9.46 -0.96
C LEU A 110 -19.87 -8.48 0.18
N PRO A 111 -20.83 -7.95 0.95
CA PRO A 111 -20.54 -7.04 2.06
C PRO A 111 -19.70 -7.71 3.15
N THR A 112 -19.96 -8.98 3.47
CA THR A 112 -19.12 -9.73 4.41
C THR A 112 -17.68 -9.85 3.90
N THR A 113 -17.51 -10.17 2.61
CA THR A 113 -16.18 -10.25 1.99
C THR A 113 -15.45 -8.91 2.05
N VAL A 114 -16.12 -7.82 1.69
CA VAL A 114 -15.54 -6.46 1.73
C VAL A 114 -15.15 -6.10 3.17
N PHE A 115 -16.01 -6.36 4.15
CA PHE A 115 -15.72 -6.07 5.55
C PHE A 115 -14.45 -6.79 6.04
N PHE A 116 -14.33 -8.10 5.79
CA PHE A 116 -13.13 -8.86 6.13
C PHE A 116 -11.89 -8.43 5.33
N THR A 117 -12.09 -7.97 4.09
CA THR A 117 -10.99 -7.44 3.27
C THR A 117 -10.42 -6.17 3.86
N LEU A 118 -11.26 -5.23 4.27
CA LEU A 118 -10.82 -3.95 4.82
C LEU A 118 -10.00 -4.14 6.11
N ILE A 119 -10.47 -5.00 7.02
CA ILE A 119 -9.75 -5.27 8.27
C ILE A 119 -8.39 -5.95 7.99
N MET A 120 -8.33 -6.93 7.08
CA MET A 120 -7.07 -7.61 6.75
C MET A 120 -6.09 -6.68 6.02
N THR A 121 -6.61 -5.82 5.14
CA THR A 121 -5.83 -4.81 4.43
C THR A 121 -5.20 -3.81 5.41
N HIS A 122 -5.93 -3.39 6.45
CA HIS A 122 -5.37 -2.54 7.50
C HIS A 122 -4.22 -3.23 8.25
N PHE A 123 -4.43 -4.48 8.72
CA PHE A 123 -3.39 -5.20 9.46
C PHE A 123 -2.11 -5.41 8.64
N VAL A 124 -2.25 -5.91 7.41
CA VAL A 124 -1.10 -6.17 6.52
C VAL A 124 -0.48 -4.85 6.04
N GLY A 125 -1.31 -3.87 5.69
CA GLY A 125 -0.84 -2.55 5.26
C GLY A 125 -0.07 -1.82 6.37
N SER A 126 -0.55 -1.86 7.60
CA SER A 126 0.15 -1.27 8.76
C SER A 126 1.48 -1.96 9.04
N ALA A 127 1.53 -3.29 8.96
CA ALA A 127 2.78 -4.04 9.10
C ALA A 127 3.79 -3.68 7.99
N LEU A 128 3.31 -3.55 6.75
CA LEU A 128 4.16 -3.22 5.61
C LEU A 128 4.64 -1.76 5.64
N ALA A 129 3.80 -0.83 6.10
CA ALA A 129 4.15 0.58 6.29
C ALA A 129 5.26 0.78 7.35
N GLN A 130 5.45 -0.15 8.28
CA GLN A 130 6.58 -0.14 9.20
C GLN A 130 7.89 -0.61 8.55
N ILE A 131 7.79 -1.45 7.50
CA ILE A 131 8.94 -2.05 6.82
C ILE A 131 9.43 -1.18 5.67
N ILE A 132 8.52 -0.50 4.96
CA ILE A 132 8.84 0.43 3.89
C ILE A 132 9.18 1.77 4.55
N PRO A 133 10.46 2.16 4.70
CA PRO A 133 10.78 3.48 5.21
C PRO A 133 10.19 4.50 4.23
N ASN A 134 9.45 5.47 4.76
CA ASN A 134 9.14 6.66 3.99
C ASN A 134 10.47 7.20 3.46
N ASN A 135 10.60 7.31 2.14
CA ASN A 135 11.70 8.05 1.52
C ASN A 135 11.50 9.53 1.89
N GLU A 136 11.81 9.89 3.13
CA GLU A 136 12.26 11.22 3.50
C GLU A 136 13.44 11.46 2.58
N THR A 137 13.20 12.14 1.46
CA THR A 137 14.26 12.54 0.56
C THR A 137 15.24 13.30 1.43
N THR A 138 16.34 12.64 1.80
CA THR A 138 17.48 13.27 2.45
C THR A 138 18.22 14.04 1.35
N ALA A 139 17.49 14.84 0.58
CA ALA A 139 18.04 15.99 -0.10
C ALA A 139 18.23 17.03 1.00
N VAL A 140 19.25 16.82 1.83
CA VAL A 140 19.86 17.93 2.56
C VAL A 140 20.27 18.90 1.48
N SER A 141 19.45 19.93 1.27
CA SER A 141 19.77 21.00 0.36
C SER A 141 21.13 21.53 0.78
N THR A 142 22.09 21.51 -0.15
CA THR A 142 23.44 22.06 0.04
C THR A 142 23.40 23.54 0.47
N SER A 143 22.25 24.21 0.37
CA SER A 143 22.00 25.54 0.93
C SER A 143 21.99 25.61 2.46
N THR A 144 21.78 24.49 3.19
CA THR A 144 21.88 24.47 4.67
C THR A 144 23.34 24.62 5.16
N PHE A 145 24.31 24.42 4.27
CA PHE A 145 25.74 24.58 4.58
C PHE A 145 26.29 25.98 4.30
N ILE A 146 25.55 26.87 3.63
CA ILE A 146 25.99 28.25 3.38
C ILE A 146 25.69 29.09 4.62
N GLY A 147 26.66 29.18 5.54
CA GLY A 147 26.59 30.08 6.71
C GLY A 147 26.74 29.41 8.08
N LYS A 148 26.84 28.08 8.17
CA LYS A 148 27.21 27.43 9.44
C LYS A 148 28.73 27.48 9.63
N ALA A 149 29.17 28.36 10.53
CA ALA A 149 30.57 28.52 10.90
C ALA A 149 31.15 27.21 11.46
N ALA A 150 32.13 26.65 10.76
CA ALA A 150 32.88 25.51 11.24
C ALA A 150 33.67 25.89 12.51
N LYS A 151 33.29 25.33 13.66
CA LYS A 151 34.01 25.53 14.92
C LYS A 151 35.29 24.68 14.89
N ARG A 152 36.42 25.26 14.46
CA ARG A 152 37.74 24.63 14.66
C ARG A 152 38.05 24.60 16.16
N GLN A 153 38.14 23.41 16.74
CA GLN A 153 38.68 23.24 18.07
C GLN A 153 40.20 23.20 17.96
N SER A 154 40.83 24.37 18.13
CA SER A 154 42.29 24.49 18.15
C SER A 154 42.82 23.84 19.44
N GLY A 155 43.59 22.76 19.29
CA GLY A 155 44.28 22.10 20.38
C GLY A 155 45.29 23.05 21.02
N LYS A 156 45.03 23.44 22.27
CA LYS A 156 45.94 24.27 23.07
C LYS A 156 47.04 23.38 23.64
N ASN A 157 48.21 23.34 22.99
CA ASN A 157 49.39 22.67 23.55
C ASN A 157 50.20 23.71 24.35
N ASN A 158 50.04 23.68 25.68
CA ASN A 158 50.79 24.53 26.61
C ASN A 158 51.94 23.70 27.19
N ASN A 159 53.16 23.96 26.73
CA ASN A 159 54.47 23.68 27.33
C ASN A 159 55.44 23.78 26.13
N TRP A 160 56.49 24.58 26.14
CA TRP A 160 57.58 24.56 27.10
C TRP A 160 58.26 25.94 27.19
N ASP A 161 58.21 26.54 28.38
CA ASP A 161 59.28 27.42 28.84
C ASP A 161 60.47 26.53 29.27
N ARG A 162 61.59 26.62 28.54
CA ARG A 162 62.98 26.60 29.04
C ARG A 162 63.98 26.61 27.90
#